data_AF-A0A4Y2S400-F1
#
_entry.id   AF-A0A4Y2S400-F1
#
_cell.length_a   1.000
_cell.length_b   1.000
_cell.length_c   1.000
_cell.angle_alpha   90.00
_cell.angle_beta   90.00
_cell.angle_gamma   90.00
#
_symmetry.space_group_name_H-M   'P 1'
#
loop_
_entity.id
_entity.type
_entity.pdbx_description
1 polymer ?
#
loop_
_entity_poly.entity_id
_entity_poly.type
_entity_poly.pdbx_seq_one_letter_code
_entity_poly.pdbx_strand_id
1 'polypeptide(L)'
;MNRHNVRMWDPTNPHTWIKHGRDSPKVNVFCAMSVSKIYGPFFFMEKKVTGTIWICWKSGFSPYKKNLSNFVFQQDGAPPHWATEVRCFLNTELPSSWIGRSGPDDLMLHSWPPTSLDMTPCDFFLRGFGKDKVYVPPLLTNLCELKQRISAAQSLASDTLQHVWQEFTYHLDIIRVPKGSYIENL
;
A
#
# COMPACT_ATOMS: atom_id res chain seq x y z
N MET A 1 -10.67 -18.08 4.24
CA MET A 1 -9.51 -18.72 3.57
C MET A 1 -9.45 -18.22 2.14
N ASN A 2 -8.43 -17.44 1.78
CA ASN A 2 -8.33 -16.85 0.45
C ASN A 2 -7.49 -17.79 -0.46
N ARG A 3 -8.15 -18.50 -1.38
CA ARG A 3 -7.56 -19.61 -2.17
C ARG A 3 -7.02 -19.20 -3.55
N HIS A 4 -7.01 -17.92 -3.90
CA HIS A 4 -6.65 -17.48 -5.25
C HIS A 4 -5.68 -16.31 -5.18
N ASN A 5 -4.38 -16.58 -5.19
CA ASN A 5 -3.34 -15.54 -5.20
C ASN A 5 -2.25 -15.78 -6.25
N VAL A 6 -2.49 -16.63 -7.25
CA VAL A 6 -1.57 -16.76 -8.38
C VAL A 6 -2.39 -16.82 -9.66
N ARG A 7 -2.46 -15.67 -10.35
CA ARG A 7 -2.83 -15.61 -11.76
C ARG A 7 -1.72 -14.82 -12.44
N MET A 8 -0.82 -15.52 -13.11
CA MET A 8 0.18 -14.92 -13.99
C MET A 8 -0.46 -14.82 -15.36
N TRP A 9 -0.50 -13.62 -15.94
CA TRP A 9 -0.91 -13.43 -17.31
C TRP A 9 0.35 -13.27 -18.16
N ASP A 10 0.58 -14.20 -19.09
CA ASP A 10 1.62 -14.12 -20.11
C ASP A 10 0.95 -14.43 -21.47
N PRO A 11 1.13 -13.61 -22.52
CA PRO A 11 0.59 -13.89 -23.84
C PRO A 11 1.18 -15.15 -24.49
N THR A 12 2.30 -15.66 -23.99
CA THR A 12 2.93 -16.91 -24.39
C THR A 12 3.01 -17.85 -23.20
N ASN A 13 2.43 -19.05 -23.31
CA ASN A 13 2.48 -20.07 -22.26
C ASN A 13 3.95 -20.38 -21.90
N PRO A 14 4.48 -19.94 -20.75
CA PRO A 14 5.83 -20.27 -20.37
C PRO A 14 5.80 -21.69 -19.83
N HIS A 15 6.37 -22.64 -20.57
CA HIS A 15 6.49 -24.06 -20.19
C HIS A 15 7.33 -24.31 -18.91
N THR A 16 7.53 -23.29 -18.08
CA THR A 16 8.25 -23.32 -16.82
C THR A 16 7.29 -23.42 -15.64
N TRP A 17 7.25 -24.61 -15.03
CA TRP A 17 6.54 -24.85 -13.79
C TRP A 17 7.38 -24.38 -12.60
N ILE A 18 7.02 -23.26 -11.99
CA ILE A 18 7.66 -22.79 -10.75
C ILE A 18 6.92 -23.44 -9.57
N LYS A 19 7.55 -24.41 -8.91
CA LYS A 19 7.08 -24.93 -7.62
C LYS A 19 7.25 -23.85 -6.56
N HIS A 20 6.20 -23.09 -6.27
CA HIS A 20 6.15 -22.28 -5.05
C HIS A 20 6.02 -23.23 -3.84
N GLY A 21 7.11 -23.39 -3.07
CA GLY A 21 7.04 -24.05 -1.77
C GLY A 21 6.02 -23.33 -0.88
N ARG A 22 5.12 -24.09 -0.25
CA ARG A 22 4.05 -23.54 0.62
C ARG A 22 4.59 -22.65 1.76
N ASP A 23 5.84 -22.87 2.16
CA ASP A 23 6.54 -22.18 3.25
C ASP A 23 7.77 -21.39 2.80
N SER A 24 7.74 -20.83 1.58
CA SER A 24 8.81 -19.91 1.15
C SER A 24 8.95 -18.75 2.15
N PRO A 25 10.18 -18.34 2.51
CA PRO A 25 10.39 -17.18 3.36
C PRO A 25 9.65 -15.94 2.84
N LYS A 26 9.02 -15.18 3.74
CA LYS A 26 8.24 -13.98 3.41
C LYS A 26 8.77 -12.79 4.19
N VAL A 27 8.65 -11.61 3.59
CA VAL A 27 8.90 -10.34 4.26
C VAL A 27 7.63 -9.52 4.19
N ASN A 28 7.26 -8.87 5.30
CA ASN A 28 6.22 -7.85 5.30
C ASN A 28 6.89 -6.51 5.04
N VAL A 29 6.31 -5.73 4.14
CA VAL A 29 6.80 -4.40 3.77
C VAL A 29 5.69 -3.38 3.90
N PHE A 30 6.02 -2.22 4.47
CA PHE A 30 5.17 -1.04 4.45
C PHE A 30 5.78 0.01 3.53
N CYS A 31 4.93 0.67 2.75
CA CYS A 31 5.27 1.80 1.90
C CYS A 31 4.13 2.81 1.94
N ALA A 32 4.49 4.09 1.89
CA ALA A 32 3.54 5.17 1.63
C ALA A 32 3.95 5.90 0.35
N MET A 33 3.01 6.54 -0.32
CA MET A 33 3.24 7.25 -1.57
C MET A 33 2.60 8.63 -1.49
N SER A 34 3.28 9.63 -2.03
CA SER A 34 2.73 10.93 -2.38
C SER A 34 2.89 11.19 -3.87
N VAL A 35 2.36 12.31 -4.35
CA VAL A 35 2.55 12.81 -5.72
C VAL A 35 4.02 12.96 -6.13
N SER A 36 4.92 13.15 -5.17
CA SER A 36 6.33 13.47 -5.44
C SER A 36 7.29 12.34 -5.08
N LYS A 37 6.91 11.45 -4.16
CA LYS A 37 7.85 10.47 -3.62
C LYS A 37 7.17 9.22 -3.03
N ILE A 38 7.88 8.10 -3.09
CA ILE A 38 7.61 6.92 -2.25
C ILE A 38 8.40 7.00 -0.94
N TYR A 39 7.71 6.79 0.17
CA TYR A 39 8.25 6.67 1.52
C TYR A 39 8.36 5.19 1.89
N GLY A 40 9.57 4.67 1.94
CA GLY A 40 9.85 3.25 2.17
C GLY A 40 11.01 2.74 1.31
N PRO A 41 11.25 1.42 1.30
CA PRO A 41 10.46 0.38 1.97
C PRO A 41 10.80 0.27 3.46
N PHE A 42 9.79 -0.01 4.29
CA PHE A 42 10.00 -0.41 5.69
C PHE A 42 9.75 -1.91 5.82
N PHE A 43 10.79 -2.66 6.15
CA PHE A 43 10.68 -4.10 6.35
C PHE A 43 10.38 -4.40 7.82
N PHE A 44 9.29 -5.12 8.06
CA PHE A 44 9.02 -5.66 9.39
C PHE A 44 9.83 -6.93 9.61
N MET A 45 10.30 -7.11 10.85
CA MET A 45 11.01 -8.33 11.25
C MET A 45 10.02 -9.46 11.55
N GLU A 46 8.80 -9.11 11.94
CA GLU A 46 7.76 -10.03 12.33
C GLU A 46 7.00 -10.61 11.13
N LYS A 47 6.63 -11.88 11.23
CA LYS A 47 5.89 -12.60 10.18
C LYS A 47 4.43 -12.14 10.04
N LYS A 48 3.85 -11.52 11.07
CA LYS A 48 2.48 -11.00 11.07
C LYS A 48 2.49 -9.55 11.51
N VAL A 49 1.90 -8.67 10.72
CA VAL A 49 1.69 -7.26 11.12
C VAL A 49 0.45 -7.20 12.00
N THR A 50 0.64 -6.91 13.29
CA THR A 50 -0.43 -6.59 14.24
C THR A 50 -0.51 -5.07 14.43
N GLY A 51 -1.54 -4.56 15.10
CA GLY A 51 -1.63 -3.12 15.43
C GLY A 51 -0.40 -2.60 16.19
N THR A 52 0.20 -3.40 17.07
CA THR A 52 1.41 -3.05 17.82
C THR A 52 2.66 -3.00 16.94
N ILE A 53 2.74 -3.83 15.90
CA ILE A 53 3.85 -3.81 14.93
C ILE A 53 3.67 -2.65 13.94
N TRP A 54 2.43 -2.29 13.63
CA TRP A 54 2.12 -1.05 12.93
C TRP A 54 2.61 0.17 13.73
N ILE A 55 2.57 0.14 15.06
CA ILE A 55 3.16 1.18 15.91
C ILE A 55 4.70 1.25 15.78
N CYS A 56 5.42 0.20 15.38
CA CYS A 56 6.85 0.31 15.09
C CYS A 56 7.15 1.22 13.88
N TRP A 57 6.18 1.40 12.97
CA TRP A 57 6.25 2.43 11.92
C TRP A 57 6.34 3.84 12.50
N LYS A 58 5.87 4.11 13.73
CA LYS A 58 6.01 5.44 14.38
C LYS A 58 7.45 5.95 14.37
N SER A 59 8.39 5.09 14.75
CA SER A 59 9.81 5.42 14.80
C SER A 59 10.39 5.60 13.39
N GLY A 60 9.93 4.80 12.43
CA GLY A 60 10.35 4.89 11.03
C GLY A 60 9.78 6.08 10.28
N PHE A 61 8.57 6.55 10.63
CA PHE A 61 7.84 7.62 9.95
C PHE A 61 8.16 9.01 10.47
N SER A 62 8.51 9.14 11.76
CA SER A 62 8.83 10.43 12.38
C SER A 62 9.85 11.29 11.60
N PRO A 63 10.95 10.73 11.05
CA PRO A 63 11.88 11.49 10.20
C PRO A 63 11.24 12.07 8.93
N TYR A 64 10.23 11.38 8.37
CA TYR A 64 9.53 11.81 7.16
C TYR A 64 8.46 12.86 7.47
N LYS A 65 7.75 12.71 8.60
CA LYS A 65 6.79 13.70 9.10
C LYS A 65 7.42 15.09 9.26
N LYS A 66 8.66 15.18 9.74
CA LYS A 66 9.36 16.47 9.91
C LYS A 66 9.52 17.27 8.61
N ASN A 67 9.61 16.59 7.48
CA ASN A 67 9.79 17.22 6.16
C ASN A 67 8.48 17.39 5.39
N LEU A 68 7.35 17.00 5.99
CA LEU A 68 6.03 17.09 5.41
C LEU A 68 5.21 18.15 6.14
N SER A 69 4.93 19.27 5.48
CA SER A 69 3.92 20.24 5.94
C SER A 69 2.62 20.02 5.17
N ASN A 70 1.47 20.19 5.84
CA ASN A 70 0.13 20.09 5.24
C ASN A 70 -0.12 18.84 4.38
N PHE A 71 -0.08 17.65 5.00
CA PHE A 71 -0.44 16.40 4.32
C PHE A 71 -1.58 15.68 5.02
N VAL A 72 -2.36 14.93 4.25
CA VAL A 72 -3.38 14.02 4.78
C VAL A 72 -2.89 12.58 4.63
N PHE A 73 -2.89 11.82 5.72
CA PHE A 73 -2.50 10.41 5.70
C PHE A 73 -3.71 9.52 5.38
N GLN A 74 -3.69 8.81 4.27
CA GLN A 74 -4.73 7.84 3.91
C GLN A 74 -4.26 6.41 4.19
N GLN A 75 -5.10 5.60 4.82
CA GLN A 75 -4.92 4.15 4.95
C GLN A 75 -6.19 3.39 4.54
N ASP A 76 -6.02 2.16 4.06
CA ASP A 76 -7.14 1.30 3.68
C ASP A 76 -7.91 0.75 4.91
N GLY A 77 -8.99 0.02 4.63
CA GLY A 77 -9.82 -0.61 5.66
C GLY A 77 -9.29 -1.95 6.19
N ALA A 78 -8.03 -2.32 5.96
CA ALA A 78 -7.51 -3.62 6.37
C ALA A 78 -7.60 -3.80 7.90
N PRO A 79 -7.89 -5.01 8.41
CA PRO A 79 -8.10 -5.23 9.85
C PRO A 79 -6.98 -4.70 10.77
N PRO A 80 -5.67 -4.83 10.42
CA PRO A 80 -4.60 -4.26 11.25
C PRO A 80 -4.62 -2.73 11.34
N HIS A 81 -5.11 -2.04 10.30
CA HIS A 81 -5.16 -0.57 10.24
C HIS A 81 -6.35 0.02 11.00
N TRP A 82 -7.37 -0.79 11.29
CA TRP A 82 -8.52 -0.39 12.09
C TRP A 82 -8.38 -0.69 13.60
N ALA A 83 -7.25 -1.27 14.01
CA ALA A 83 -6.97 -1.53 15.42
C ALA A 83 -7.04 -0.24 16.25
N THR A 84 -7.58 -0.32 17.47
CA THR A 84 -7.79 0.86 18.33
C THR A 84 -6.49 1.59 18.59
N GLU A 85 -5.38 0.88 18.79
CA GLU A 85 -4.08 1.47 19.07
C GLU A 85 -3.51 2.26 17.88
N VAL A 86 -3.86 1.85 16.65
CA VAL A 86 -3.53 2.56 15.41
C VAL A 86 -4.33 3.86 15.31
N ARG A 87 -5.64 3.80 15.55
CA ARG A 87 -6.53 4.97 15.51
C ARG A 87 -6.19 5.99 16.60
N CYS A 88 -5.96 5.55 17.84
CA CYS A 88 -5.51 6.42 18.92
C CYS A 88 -4.22 7.17 18.55
N PHE A 89 -3.26 6.47 17.93
CA PHE A 89 -2.04 7.12 17.45
C PHE A 89 -2.32 8.17 16.37
N LEU A 90 -3.13 7.85 15.36
CA LEU A 90 -3.46 8.78 14.29
C LEU A 90 -4.19 10.02 14.82
N ASN A 91 -5.09 9.84 15.78
CA ASN A 91 -5.78 10.96 16.45
C ASN A 91 -4.82 11.84 17.25
N THR A 92 -3.79 11.27 17.88
CA THR A 92 -2.78 12.05 18.62
C THR A 92 -1.80 12.76 17.69
N GLU A 93 -1.29 12.06 16.67
CA GLU A 93 -0.20 12.59 15.83
C GLU A 93 -0.66 13.40 14.63
N LEU A 94 -1.83 13.07 14.08
CA LEU A 94 -2.37 13.64 12.84
C LEU A 94 -3.84 14.08 13.03
N PRO A 95 -4.19 14.81 14.10
CA PRO A 95 -5.58 15.20 14.34
C PRO A 95 -6.14 15.97 13.13
N SER A 96 -7.32 15.56 12.66
CA SER A 96 -7.98 16.10 11.45
C SER A 96 -7.13 16.02 10.17
N SER A 97 -6.13 15.14 10.14
CA SER A 97 -5.16 15.03 9.03
C SER A 97 -4.93 13.58 8.60
N TRP A 98 -5.91 12.70 8.83
CA TRP A 98 -5.90 11.32 8.35
C TRP A 98 -7.26 10.87 7.82
N ILE A 99 -7.25 9.91 6.89
CA ILE A 99 -8.40 9.29 6.23
C ILE A 99 -8.29 7.78 6.41
N GLY A 100 -9.39 7.14 6.76
CA GLY A 100 -9.44 5.69 6.94
C GLY A 100 -10.82 5.23 7.40
N ARG A 101 -10.90 3.97 7.86
CA ARG A 101 -12.15 3.44 8.40
C ARG A 101 -12.52 4.13 9.72
N SER A 102 -13.79 4.56 9.85
CA SER A 102 -14.24 5.35 11.00
C SER A 102 -14.72 4.57 12.21
N GLY A 103 -14.44 5.15 13.39
CA GLY A 103 -15.09 4.89 14.67
C GLY A 103 -15.74 6.17 15.24
N PRO A 104 -16.58 6.06 16.28
CA PRO A 104 -17.38 7.18 16.80
C PRO A 104 -16.56 8.36 17.32
N ASP A 105 -15.41 8.09 17.95
CA ASP A 105 -14.59 9.08 18.66
C ASP A 105 -13.33 9.48 17.88
N ASP A 106 -13.25 9.15 16.60
CA ASP A 106 -12.03 9.39 15.81
C ASP A 106 -11.93 10.82 15.27
N LEU A 107 -10.75 11.43 15.42
CA LEU A 107 -10.41 12.77 14.93
C LEU A 107 -9.90 12.73 13.49
N MET A 108 -10.59 12.01 12.59
CA MET A 108 -10.20 11.93 11.17
C MET A 108 -10.73 13.12 10.36
N LEU A 109 -10.13 13.32 9.19
CA LEU A 109 -10.62 14.29 8.21
C LEU A 109 -11.86 13.77 7.48
N HIS A 110 -11.80 12.55 6.95
CA HIS A 110 -12.91 11.90 6.24
C HIS A 110 -12.87 10.39 6.44
N SER A 111 -14.06 9.77 6.42
CA SER A 111 -14.18 8.32 6.38
C SER A 111 -13.85 7.78 4.99
N TRP A 112 -13.18 6.63 4.96
CA TRP A 112 -12.89 5.90 3.73
C TRP A 112 -13.75 4.64 3.66
N PRO A 113 -14.42 4.37 2.54
CA PRO A 113 -15.28 3.20 2.44
C PRO A 113 -14.46 1.90 2.48
N PRO A 114 -14.97 0.85 3.14
CA PRO A 114 -14.33 -0.45 3.15
C PRO A 114 -14.23 -1.01 1.71
N THR A 115 -13.16 -1.78 1.43
CA THR A 115 -12.91 -2.46 0.13
C THR A 115 -12.67 -1.57 -1.09
N SER A 116 -12.18 -0.35 -0.88
CA SER A 116 -11.86 0.62 -1.94
C SER A 116 -10.47 0.40 -2.56
N LEU A 117 -10.17 -0.82 -3.00
CA LEU A 117 -8.86 -1.17 -3.59
C LEU A 117 -8.53 -0.28 -4.81
N ASP A 118 -9.54 0.10 -5.59
CA ASP A 118 -9.38 0.94 -6.78
C ASP A 118 -9.14 2.42 -6.46
N MET A 119 -9.32 2.82 -5.20
CA MET A 119 -9.16 4.22 -4.77
C MET A 119 -7.89 4.47 -3.97
N THR A 120 -7.03 3.49 -3.77
CA THR A 120 -5.75 3.72 -3.07
C THR A 120 -4.60 3.55 -4.06
N PRO A 121 -3.79 4.60 -4.33
CA PRO A 121 -2.63 4.50 -5.23
C PRO A 121 -1.66 3.36 -4.91
N CYS A 122 -1.50 3.06 -3.61
CA CYS A 122 -0.69 1.93 -3.17
C CYS A 122 -1.26 0.57 -3.63
N ASP A 123 -2.59 0.43 -3.70
CA ASP A 123 -3.27 -0.82 -4.02
C ASP A 123 -3.38 -1.04 -5.52
N PHE A 124 -3.85 -0.05 -6.28
CA PHE A 124 -4.05 -0.19 -7.73
C PHE A 124 -2.73 -0.12 -8.52
N PHE A 125 -1.74 0.63 -8.03
CA PHE A 125 -0.48 0.83 -8.75
C PHE A 125 0.72 0.20 -8.03
N LEU A 126 1.10 0.69 -6.84
CA LEU A 126 2.40 0.34 -6.23
C LEU A 126 2.54 -1.17 -5.98
N ARG A 127 1.45 -1.83 -5.57
CA ARG A 127 1.41 -3.27 -5.32
C ARG A 127 1.62 -4.08 -6.59
N GLY A 128 0.99 -3.70 -7.71
CA GLY A 128 1.14 -4.37 -9.02
C GLY A 128 2.52 -4.13 -9.59
N PHE A 129 2.87 -2.86 -9.74
CA PHE A 129 4.18 -2.42 -10.25
C PHE A 129 5.34 -3.04 -9.47
N GLY A 130 5.25 -3.05 -8.13
CA GLY A 130 6.28 -3.63 -7.27
C GLY A 130 6.47 -5.12 -7.52
N LYS A 131 5.39 -5.88 -7.74
CA LYS A 131 5.50 -7.30 -8.09
C LYS A 131 6.20 -7.48 -9.44
N ASP A 132 5.80 -6.72 -10.45
CA ASP A 132 6.34 -6.85 -11.80
C ASP A 132 7.84 -6.52 -11.85
N LYS A 133 8.29 -5.56 -11.05
CA LYS A 133 9.72 -5.22 -10.93
C LYS A 133 10.52 -6.20 -10.07
N VAL A 134 9.92 -6.75 -9.02
CA VAL A 134 10.61 -7.65 -8.08
C VAL A 134 10.79 -9.05 -8.65
N TYR A 135 9.76 -9.57 -9.33
CA TYR A 135 9.70 -10.95 -9.83
C TYR A 135 10.16 -11.10 -11.30
N VAL A 136 11.14 -10.31 -11.71
CA VAL A 136 11.84 -10.49 -13.00
C VAL A 136 12.91 -11.58 -12.92
N PRO A 137 13.18 -12.34 -14.00
CA PRO A 137 14.31 -13.27 -14.04
C PRO A 137 15.68 -12.55 -13.86
N PRO A 138 16.68 -13.20 -13.22
CA PRO A 138 16.62 -14.52 -12.59
C PRO A 138 15.74 -14.52 -11.33
N LEU A 139 15.14 -15.66 -11.01
CA LEU A 139 14.27 -15.76 -9.84
C LEU A 139 15.06 -15.56 -8.54
N LEU A 140 14.40 -14.94 -7.57
CA LEU A 140 14.96 -14.63 -6.26
C LEU A 140 15.40 -15.88 -5.52
N THR A 141 16.62 -15.84 -4.96
CA THR A 141 17.22 -16.98 -4.26
C THR A 141 17.12 -16.86 -2.73
N ASN A 142 17.00 -15.64 -2.21
CA ASN A 142 17.00 -15.39 -0.76
C ASN A 142 16.29 -14.06 -0.38
N LEU A 143 16.07 -13.86 0.93
CA LEU A 143 15.39 -12.66 1.45
C LEU A 143 16.20 -11.37 1.31
N CYS A 144 17.53 -11.42 1.28
CA CYS A 144 18.37 -10.24 1.10
C CYS A 144 18.16 -9.67 -0.31
N GLU A 145 18.23 -10.54 -1.32
CA GLU A 145 17.96 -10.20 -2.71
C GLU A 145 16.53 -9.65 -2.89
N LEU A 146 15.54 -10.28 -2.26
CA LEU A 146 14.15 -9.80 -2.28
C LEU A 146 14.05 -8.38 -1.71
N LYS A 147 14.67 -8.12 -0.55
CA LYS A 147 14.68 -6.77 0.05
C LYS A 147 15.36 -5.75 -0.85
N GLN A 148 16.49 -6.10 -1.47
CA GLN A 148 17.20 -5.22 -2.40
C GLN A 148 16.36 -4.87 -3.62
N ARG A 149 15.68 -5.85 -4.25
CA ARG A 149 14.81 -5.58 -5.40
C ARG A 149 13.58 -4.75 -5.02
N ILE A 150 12.98 -5.00 -3.84
CA ILE A 150 11.88 -4.16 -3.34
C ILE A 150 12.35 -2.71 -3.17
N SER A 151 13.53 -2.49 -2.58
CA SER A 151 14.09 -1.14 -2.42
C SER A 151 14.35 -0.47 -3.77
N ALA A 152 14.91 -1.20 -4.74
CA ALA A 152 15.17 -0.67 -6.07
C ALA A 152 13.87 -0.34 -6.82
N ALA A 153 12.84 -1.19 -6.72
CA ALA A 153 11.54 -0.98 -7.35
C ALA A 153 10.81 0.28 -6.84
N GLN A 154 11.20 0.82 -5.68
CA GLN A 154 10.57 2.00 -5.09
C GLN A 154 11.24 3.31 -5.49
N SER A 155 12.36 3.23 -6.22
CA SER A 155 13.01 4.39 -6.84
C SER A 155 12.31 4.75 -8.15
N LEU A 156 11.06 5.20 -8.05
CA LEU A 156 10.28 5.67 -9.19
C LEU A 156 10.69 7.07 -9.62
N ALA A 157 10.62 7.31 -10.93
CA ALA A 157 10.76 8.64 -11.48
C ALA A 157 9.54 9.51 -11.14
N SER A 158 9.77 10.82 -10.97
CA SER A 158 8.75 11.77 -10.53
C SER A 158 7.57 11.88 -11.50
N ASP A 159 7.81 11.71 -12.79
CA ASP A 159 6.78 11.71 -13.84
C ASP A 159 5.79 10.56 -13.68
N THR A 160 6.28 9.37 -13.31
CA THR A 160 5.45 8.19 -13.06
C THR A 160 4.50 8.45 -11.89
N LEU A 161 5.00 9.06 -10.82
CA LEU A 161 4.18 9.40 -9.65
C LEU A 161 3.12 10.47 -9.97
N GLN A 162 3.44 11.43 -10.84
CA GLN A 162 2.47 12.41 -11.31
C GLN A 162 1.33 11.77 -12.10
N HIS A 163 1.63 10.84 -13.01
CA HIS A 163 0.59 10.10 -13.74
C HIS A 163 -0.29 9.27 -12.79
N VAL A 164 0.30 8.58 -11.82
CA VAL A 164 -0.46 7.83 -10.80
C VAL A 164 -1.40 8.77 -10.01
N TRP A 165 -0.94 9.98 -9.72
CA TRP A 165 -1.76 10.97 -9.02
C TRP A 165 -2.91 11.51 -9.89
N GLN A 166 -2.68 11.70 -11.18
CA GLN A 166 -3.73 12.08 -12.14
C GLN A 166 -4.82 11.02 -12.24
N GLU A 167 -4.44 9.74 -12.34
CA GLU A 167 -5.39 8.61 -12.32
C GLU A 167 -6.15 8.54 -11.01
N PHE A 168 -5.48 8.76 -9.87
CA PHE A 168 -6.14 8.82 -8.57
C PHE A 168 -7.20 9.94 -8.53
N THR A 169 -6.87 11.14 -9.01
CA THR A 169 -7.86 12.23 -9.07
C THR A 169 -9.01 11.93 -10.02
N TYR A 170 -8.73 11.27 -11.14
CA TYR A 170 -9.74 10.84 -12.10
C TYR A 170 -10.72 9.83 -11.46
N HIS A 171 -10.21 8.83 -10.73
CA HIS A 171 -11.06 7.88 -9.99
C HIS A 171 -11.95 8.60 -8.95
N LEU A 172 -11.41 9.58 -8.22
CA LEU A 172 -12.20 10.37 -7.27
C LEU A 172 -13.31 11.16 -7.97
N ASP A 173 -13.02 11.78 -9.12
CA ASP A 173 -14.01 12.53 -9.89
C ASP A 173 -15.10 11.61 -10.45
N ILE A 174 -14.73 10.44 -10.99
CA ILE A 174 -15.69 9.42 -11.46
C ILE A 174 -16.65 9.04 -10.35
N ILE A 175 -16.18 8.84 -9.12
CA ILE A 175 -17.01 8.39 -7.99
C ILE A 175 -17.85 9.53 -7.42
N ARG A 176 -17.36 10.76 -7.50
CA ARG A 176 -18.11 11.96 -7.10
C ARG A 176 -19.32 12.20 -7.99
N VAL A 177 -19.19 12.00 -9.30
CA VAL A 177 -20.24 12.32 -10.29
C VAL A 177 -21.56 11.57 -10.04
N PRO A 178 -21.59 10.27 -9.71
CA PRO A 178 -22.82 9.55 -9.43
C PRO A 178 -23.14 9.36 -7.93
N LYS A 179 -22.49 10.11 -7.02
CA LYS A 179 -22.64 9.94 -5.55
C LYS A 179 -22.31 8.52 -5.06
N GLY A 180 -21.28 7.88 -5.60
CA GLY A 180 -20.77 6.60 -5.09
C GLY A 180 -21.46 5.32 -5.60
N SER A 181 -22.23 5.36 -6.69
CA SER A 181 -22.64 4.12 -7.37
C SER A 181 -21.47 3.50 -8.13
N TYR A 182 -21.32 2.18 -8.03
CA TYR A 182 -20.32 1.39 -8.74
C TYR A 182 -20.45 1.59 -10.26
N ILE A 183 -19.35 1.96 -10.93
CA ILE A 183 -19.27 1.98 -12.40
C ILE A 183 -18.53 0.73 -12.83
N GLU A 184 -19.27 -0.29 -13.26
CA GLU A 184 -18.70 -1.32 -14.14
C GLU A 184 -18.57 -0.72 -15.54
N ASN A 185 -17.41 -0.94 -16.14
CA ASN A 185 -16.95 -0.56 -17.49
C ASN A 185 -16.09 0.71 -17.57
N LEU A 186 -14.78 0.50 -17.42
CA LEU A 186 -13.71 1.18 -18.16
C LEU A 186 -12.69 0.14 -18.62
#